data_AF-S0AS35-F1
#
_entry.id   AF-S0AS35-F1
#
_cell.length_a   1.000
_cell.length_b   1.000
_cell.length_c   1.000
_cell.angle_alpha   90.00
_cell.angle_beta   90.00
_cell.angle_gamma   90.00
#
_symmetry.space_group_name_H-M   'P 1'
#
loop_
_entity.id
_entity.type
_entity.pdbx_description
1 polymer ?
#
loop_
_entity_poly.entity_id
_entity_poly.type
_entity_poly.pdbx_seq_one_letter_code
_entity_poly.pdbx_strand_id
1 'polypeptide(L)'
;MMSEDEQLEKLMKPEYISSLTRAIELIRKLDNLGFLDVISGILSDDETLKTVFSLLTSDDVLSLTTKTDSVMVLLKIMSEEKNVKALSNLLEIVTVIQNKGLIDPVMGILKDDAAMGAIMGLLSNDFTMNLLMNEKPILASLGTLDLSVAPHYVNMIKAVENAIKTDTVTPVGGMMGTLRAMKDEDAQKGLGIVFSILRSLGKTCSDEFNCSAKK
;
A
#
# COMPACT_ATOMS: atom_id res chain seq x y z
N MET A 1 20.83 6.32 -73.19
CA MET A 1 20.41 7.16 -72.06
C MET A 1 19.19 7.93 -72.52
N MET A 2 18.03 7.72 -71.89
CA MET A 2 16.88 8.61 -72.12
C MET A 2 17.25 10.00 -71.63
N SER A 3 16.94 11.05 -72.39
CA SER A 3 17.16 12.43 -71.95
C SER A 3 16.22 12.76 -70.78
N GLU A 4 16.59 13.73 -69.95
CA GLU A 4 15.74 14.21 -68.84
C GLU A 4 14.34 14.64 -69.33
N ASP A 5 14.27 15.17 -70.56
CA ASP A 5 13.04 15.57 -71.23
C ASP A 5 12.11 14.37 -71.52
N GLU A 6 12.65 13.22 -71.95
CA GLU A 6 11.86 11.98 -72.17
C GLU A 6 11.30 11.38 -70.88
N GLN A 7 11.96 11.61 -69.74
CA GLN A 7 11.48 11.16 -68.43
C GLN A 7 10.36 12.07 -67.90
N LEU A 8 10.50 13.39 -68.08
CA LEU A 8 9.46 14.37 -67.80
C LEU A 8 8.21 14.13 -68.67
N GLU A 9 8.39 13.83 -69.95
CA GLU A 9 7.28 13.54 -70.87
C GLU A 9 6.52 12.27 -70.50
N LYS A 10 7.21 11.25 -69.96
CA LYS A 10 6.55 10.05 -69.39
C LYS A 10 5.74 10.36 -68.12
N LEU A 11 6.25 11.22 -67.25
CA LEU A 11 5.58 11.62 -65.99
C LEU A 11 4.40 12.57 -66.24
N MET A 12 4.43 13.32 -67.35
CA MET A 12 3.32 14.18 -67.79
C MET A 12 2.26 13.45 -68.62
N LYS A 13 2.33 12.12 -68.76
CA LYS A 13 1.20 11.38 -69.36
C LYS A 13 -0.06 11.55 -68.49
N PRO A 14 -1.25 11.66 -69.10
CA PRO A 14 -2.52 11.93 -68.39
C PRO A 14 -2.79 11.00 -67.20
N GLU A 15 -2.34 9.75 -67.31
CA GLU A 15 -2.46 8.70 -66.28
C GLU A 15 -1.68 9.04 -65.00
N TYR A 16 -0.49 9.66 -65.12
CA TYR A 16 0.37 10.01 -63.98
C TYR A 16 0.12 11.41 -63.43
N ILE A 17 -0.45 12.33 -64.24
CA ILE A 17 -0.79 13.68 -63.79
C ILE A 17 -1.75 13.66 -62.60
N SER A 18 -2.70 12.74 -62.57
CA SER A 18 -3.64 12.62 -61.44
C SER A 18 -2.94 12.20 -60.14
N SER A 19 -2.01 11.24 -60.21
CA SER A 19 -1.21 10.76 -59.08
C SER A 19 -0.20 11.81 -58.61
N LEU A 20 0.44 12.52 -59.55
CA LEU A 20 1.33 13.65 -59.26
C LEU A 20 0.57 14.78 -58.57
N THR A 21 -0.63 15.11 -59.03
CA THR A 21 -1.47 16.14 -58.40
C THR A 21 -1.80 15.76 -56.95
N ARG A 22 -2.19 14.50 -56.70
CA ARG A 22 -2.44 14.01 -55.33
C ARG A 22 -1.18 14.00 -54.46
N ALA A 23 -0.04 13.62 -55.01
CA ALA A 23 1.24 13.64 -54.28
C ALA A 23 1.63 15.07 -53.92
N ILE A 24 1.48 16.02 -54.85
CA ILE A 24 1.73 17.45 -54.61
C ILE A 24 0.75 18.00 -53.57
N GLU A 25 -0.53 17.64 -53.61
CA GLU A 25 -1.49 18.05 -52.58
C GLU A 25 -1.15 17.48 -51.20
N LEU A 26 -0.69 16.23 -51.14
CA LEU A 26 -0.27 15.59 -49.89
C LEU A 26 0.99 16.24 -49.32
N ILE A 27 1.99 16.51 -50.18
CA ILE A 27 3.20 17.25 -49.83
C ILE A 27 2.81 18.64 -49.31
N ARG A 28 1.93 19.38 -50.00
CA ARG A 28 1.46 20.70 -49.54
C ARG A 28 0.72 20.63 -48.19
N LYS A 29 -0.07 19.58 -47.94
CA LYS A 29 -0.72 19.39 -46.63
C LYS A 29 0.28 19.10 -45.52
N LEU A 30 1.30 18.28 -45.80
CA LEU A 30 2.37 17.99 -44.85
C LEU A 30 3.25 19.23 -44.58
N ASP A 31 3.50 20.02 -45.62
CA ASP A 31 4.25 21.29 -45.54
C ASP A 31 3.52 22.30 -44.64
N ASN A 32 2.23 22.51 -44.89
CA ASN A 32 1.39 23.41 -44.09
C ASN A 32 1.28 23.03 -42.61
N LEU A 33 1.54 21.77 -42.27
CA LEU A 33 1.53 21.25 -40.89
C LEU A 33 2.94 21.25 -40.26
N GLY A 34 3.97 21.69 -40.99
CA GLY A 34 5.37 21.65 -40.55
C GLY A 34 5.97 20.23 -40.52
N PHE A 35 5.26 19.22 -41.02
CA PHE A 35 5.77 17.85 -41.06
C PHE A 35 6.93 17.71 -42.03
N LEU A 36 6.99 18.49 -43.11
CA LEU A 36 8.11 18.43 -44.04
C LEU A 36 9.41 18.92 -43.42
N ASP A 37 9.38 19.90 -42.51
CA ASP A 37 10.58 20.34 -41.79
C ASP A 37 11.10 19.27 -40.84
N VAL A 38 10.19 18.58 -40.15
CA VAL A 38 10.53 17.46 -39.25
C VAL A 38 11.08 16.26 -40.05
N ILE A 39 10.41 15.90 -41.14
CA ILE A 39 10.86 14.82 -42.02
C ILE A 39 12.19 15.21 -42.67
N SER A 40 12.36 16.45 -43.12
CA SER A 40 13.61 16.96 -43.68
C SER A 40 14.74 16.87 -42.65
N GLY A 41 14.50 17.25 -41.39
CA GLY A 41 15.45 17.10 -40.29
C GLY A 41 15.84 15.64 -40.04
N ILE A 42 14.88 14.72 -40.04
CA ILE A 42 15.11 13.28 -39.90
C ILE A 42 15.86 12.71 -41.11
N LEU A 43 15.52 13.15 -42.32
CA LEU A 43 16.16 12.71 -43.58
C LEU A 43 17.57 13.28 -43.77
N SER A 44 17.86 14.43 -43.15
CA SER A 44 19.17 15.08 -43.23
C SER A 44 20.20 14.47 -42.27
N ASP A 45 19.75 13.73 -41.25
CA ASP A 45 20.61 13.05 -40.31
C ASP A 45 20.56 11.52 -40.52
N ASP A 46 21.62 10.99 -41.11
CA ASP A 46 21.77 9.55 -41.38
C ASP A 46 21.66 8.68 -40.11
N GLU A 47 22.01 9.20 -38.94
CA GLU A 47 21.90 8.48 -37.67
C GLU A 47 20.44 8.39 -37.21
N THR A 48 19.74 9.53 -37.14
CA THR A 48 18.30 9.56 -36.85
C THR A 48 17.51 8.75 -37.87
N LEU A 49 17.86 8.81 -39.15
CA LEU A 49 17.22 8.01 -40.19
C LEU A 49 17.38 6.51 -39.94
N LYS A 50 18.60 6.06 -39.62
CA LYS A 50 18.86 4.66 -39.24
C LYS A 50 18.08 4.25 -38.00
N THR A 51 18.00 5.11 -36.99
CA THR A 51 17.21 4.86 -35.78
C THR A 51 15.73 4.73 -36.10
N VAL A 52 15.16 5.66 -36.88
CA VAL A 52 13.75 5.62 -37.28
C VAL A 52 13.45 4.36 -38.09
N PHE A 53 14.31 4.00 -39.06
CA PHE A 53 14.15 2.75 -39.80
C PHE A 53 14.25 1.53 -38.90
N SER A 54 15.21 1.49 -37.97
CA SER A 54 15.35 0.37 -37.02
C SER A 54 14.16 0.24 -36.07
N LEU A 55 13.53 1.36 -35.70
CA LEU A 55 12.31 1.37 -34.90
C LEU A 55 11.12 0.89 -35.73
N LEU A 56 10.96 1.37 -36.97
CA LEU A 56 9.85 0.97 -37.85
C LEU A 56 9.90 -0.51 -38.24
N THR A 57 11.11 -1.07 -38.36
CA THR A 57 11.31 -2.49 -38.64
C THR A 57 11.43 -3.35 -37.38
N SER A 58 11.44 -2.74 -36.19
CA SER A 58 11.48 -3.47 -34.94
C SER A 58 10.18 -4.24 -34.72
N ASP A 59 10.33 -5.52 -34.37
CA ASP A 59 9.22 -6.39 -33.98
C ASP A 59 8.41 -5.80 -32.81
N ASP A 60 9.04 -5.02 -31.91
CA ASP A 60 8.35 -4.37 -30.81
C ASP A 60 7.38 -3.28 -31.31
N VAL A 61 7.81 -2.43 -32.24
CA VAL A 61 6.95 -1.38 -32.82
C VAL A 61 5.87 -1.99 -33.70
N LEU A 62 6.21 -3.01 -34.49
CA LEU A 62 5.21 -3.77 -35.25
C LEU A 62 4.20 -4.42 -34.30
N SER A 63 4.61 -4.98 -33.17
CA SER A 63 3.69 -5.52 -32.16
C SER A 63 2.81 -4.43 -31.55
N LEU A 64 3.34 -3.22 -31.34
CA LEU A 64 2.55 -2.08 -30.86
C LEU A 64 1.53 -1.63 -31.90
N THR A 65 1.84 -1.69 -33.20
CA THR A 65 0.84 -1.38 -34.25
C THR A 65 -0.34 -2.35 -34.20
N THR A 66 -0.11 -3.62 -33.89
CA THR A 66 -1.20 -4.60 -33.67
C THR A 66 -1.97 -4.38 -32.37
N LYS A 67 -1.42 -3.60 -31.43
CA LYS A 67 -2.03 -3.25 -30.13
C LYS A 67 -2.38 -1.77 -30.03
N THR A 68 -2.48 -1.06 -31.15
CA THR A 68 -2.64 0.40 -31.19
C THR A 68 -3.82 0.88 -30.33
N ASP A 69 -4.94 0.17 -30.35
CA ASP A 69 -6.11 0.52 -29.53
C ASP A 69 -5.81 0.45 -28.03
N SER A 70 -5.07 -0.58 -27.57
CA SER A 70 -4.68 -0.71 -26.17
C SER A 70 -3.68 0.37 -25.76
N VAL A 71 -2.72 0.67 -26.63
CA VAL A 71 -1.76 1.77 -26.42
C VAL A 71 -2.49 3.11 -26.35
N MET A 72 -3.45 3.34 -27.23
CA MET A 72 -4.22 4.58 -27.27
C MET A 72 -5.12 4.74 -26.04
N VAL A 73 -5.71 3.64 -25.54
CA VAL A 73 -6.45 3.64 -24.27
C VAL A 73 -5.52 3.96 -23.10
N LEU A 74 -4.33 3.36 -23.03
CA LEU A 74 -3.35 3.67 -21.98
C LEU A 74 -2.90 5.12 -22.04
N LEU A 75 -2.58 5.63 -23.24
CA LEU A 75 -2.21 7.03 -23.44
C LEU A 75 -3.34 7.97 -23.03
N LYS A 76 -4.60 7.62 -23.34
CA LYS A 76 -5.76 8.40 -22.91
C LYS A 76 -5.90 8.41 -21.39
N ILE A 77 -5.79 7.25 -20.75
CA ILE A 77 -5.81 7.12 -19.28
C ILE A 77 -4.68 7.97 -18.69
N MET A 78 -3.45 7.84 -19.18
CA MET A 78 -2.30 8.59 -18.68
C MET A 78 -2.36 10.09 -19.00
N SER A 79 -3.09 10.51 -20.03
CA SER A 79 -3.25 11.92 -20.39
C SER A 79 -4.27 12.66 -19.51
N GLU A 80 -5.15 11.93 -18.81
CA GLU A 80 -6.11 12.54 -17.90
C GLU A 80 -5.41 12.99 -16.60
N GLU A 81 -5.53 14.28 -16.26
CA GLU A 81 -4.85 14.90 -15.10
C GLU A 81 -5.08 14.14 -13.78
N LYS A 82 -6.30 13.62 -13.55
CA LYS A 82 -6.63 12.82 -12.36
C LYS A 82 -5.78 11.54 -12.26
N ASN A 83 -5.48 10.90 -13.40
CA ASN A 83 -4.74 9.65 -13.43
C ASN A 83 -3.24 9.92 -13.32
N VAL A 84 -2.75 11.03 -13.89
CA VAL A 84 -1.37 11.51 -13.65
C VAL A 84 -1.14 11.73 -12.15
N LYS A 85 -2.07 12.39 -11.46
CA LYS A 85 -1.97 12.58 -10.00
C LYS A 85 -2.02 11.25 -9.24
N ALA A 86 -2.92 10.34 -9.60
CA ALA A 86 -3.00 9.02 -8.96
C ALA A 86 -1.71 8.21 -9.15
N LEU A 87 -1.14 8.22 -10.35
CA LEU A 87 0.14 7.57 -10.66
C LEU A 87 1.29 8.22 -9.87
N SER A 88 1.32 9.55 -9.79
CA SER A 88 2.34 10.28 -9.01
C SER A 88 2.28 9.92 -7.53
N ASN A 89 1.07 9.87 -6.95
CA ASN A 89 0.88 9.48 -5.55
C ASN A 89 1.28 8.01 -5.32
N LEU A 90 0.97 7.11 -6.26
CA LEU A 90 1.39 5.71 -6.17
C LEU A 90 2.91 5.59 -6.19
N LEU A 91 3.58 6.31 -7.09
CA LEU A 91 5.05 6.35 -7.16
C LEU A 91 5.65 6.92 -5.88
N GLU A 92 5.05 7.96 -5.29
CA GLU A 92 5.49 8.53 -4.02
C GLU A 92 5.35 7.51 -2.88
N ILE A 93 4.23 6.80 -2.79
CA ILE A 93 4.02 5.73 -1.80
C ILE A 93 5.09 4.64 -1.94
N VAL A 94 5.32 4.15 -3.16
CA VAL A 94 6.35 3.15 -3.43
C VAL A 94 7.72 3.66 -3.02
N THR A 95 8.04 4.91 -3.35
CA THR A 95 9.31 5.56 -2.98
C THR A 95 9.48 5.67 -1.46
N VAL A 96 8.43 6.07 -0.73
CA VAL A 96 8.47 6.17 0.74
C VAL A 96 8.66 4.79 1.37
N ILE A 97 7.94 3.77 0.89
CA ILE A 97 8.08 2.39 1.39
C ILE A 97 9.49 1.88 1.10
N GLN A 98 10.03 2.16 -0.09
CA GLN A 98 11.39 1.77 -0.49
C GLN A 98 12.46 2.45 0.35
N ASN A 99 12.37 3.77 0.55
CA ASN A 99 13.34 4.54 1.34
C ASN A 99 13.34 4.14 2.82
N LYS A 100 12.26 3.53 3.31
CA LYS A 100 12.17 2.96 4.65
C LYS A 100 12.64 1.50 4.75
N GLY A 101 13.07 0.88 3.64
CA GLY A 101 13.46 -0.53 3.59
C GLY A 101 12.28 -1.49 3.79
N LEU A 102 11.06 -1.04 3.51
CA LEU A 102 9.83 -1.79 3.79
C LEU A 102 9.23 -2.48 2.56
N ILE A 103 9.85 -2.36 1.37
CA ILE A 103 9.33 -2.99 0.15
C ILE A 103 9.25 -4.51 0.30
N ASP A 104 10.31 -5.15 0.76
CA ASP A 104 10.32 -6.62 0.89
C ASP A 104 9.28 -7.12 1.92
N PRO A 105 9.17 -6.54 3.14
CA PRO A 105 8.09 -6.85 4.06
C PRO A 105 6.68 -6.64 3.49
N VAL A 106 6.43 -5.49 2.84
CA VAL A 106 5.12 -5.18 2.25
C VAL A 106 4.81 -6.17 1.13
N MET A 107 5.77 -6.50 0.28
CA MET A 107 5.61 -7.50 -0.77
C MET A 107 5.40 -8.90 -0.20
N GLY A 108 6.05 -9.26 0.91
CA GLY A 108 5.83 -10.52 1.62
C GLY A 108 4.41 -10.64 2.13
N ILE A 109 3.90 -9.59 2.77
CA ILE A 109 2.51 -9.49 3.24
C ILE A 109 1.53 -9.59 2.08
N LEU A 110 1.74 -8.83 1.00
CA LEU A 110 0.83 -8.80 -0.15
C LEU A 110 0.75 -10.14 -0.89
N LYS A 111 1.79 -10.97 -0.79
CA LYS A 111 1.84 -12.31 -1.41
C LYS A 111 1.29 -13.42 -0.51
N ASP A 112 1.14 -13.16 0.79
CA ASP A 112 0.63 -14.11 1.75
C ASP A 112 -0.80 -13.76 2.15
N ASP A 113 -1.77 -14.52 1.63
CA ASP A 113 -3.19 -14.33 1.90
C ASP A 113 -3.52 -14.36 3.40
N ALA A 114 -2.78 -15.15 4.20
CA ALA A 114 -3.00 -15.22 5.64
C ALA A 114 -2.52 -13.95 6.35
N ALA A 115 -1.32 -13.46 6.02
CA ALA A 115 -0.81 -12.19 6.53
C ALA A 115 -1.70 -11.03 6.09
N MET A 116 -2.12 -11.02 4.82
CA MET A 116 -3.01 -9.98 4.30
C MET A 116 -4.38 -10.01 5.00
N GLY A 117 -4.96 -11.20 5.21
CA GLY A 117 -6.20 -11.36 5.97
C GLY A 117 -6.08 -10.88 7.42
N ALA A 118 -4.94 -11.16 8.07
CA ALA A 118 -4.66 -10.66 9.42
C ALA A 118 -4.56 -9.13 9.46
N ILE A 119 -3.86 -8.51 8.49
CA ILE A 119 -3.78 -7.05 8.42
C ILE A 119 -5.14 -6.42 8.11
N MET A 120 -5.92 -6.99 7.18
CA MET A 120 -7.27 -6.50 6.92
C MET A 120 -8.12 -6.57 8.19
N GLY A 121 -8.07 -7.69 8.92
CA GLY A 121 -8.78 -7.86 10.19
C GLY A 121 -8.31 -6.89 11.29
N LEU A 122 -7.02 -6.58 11.34
CA LEU A 122 -6.47 -5.56 12.23
C LEU A 122 -6.99 -4.17 11.83
N LEU A 123 -6.86 -3.77 10.57
CA LEU A 123 -7.26 -2.44 10.10
C LEU A 123 -8.77 -2.21 10.18
N SER A 124 -9.58 -3.26 10.07
CA SER A 124 -11.04 -3.16 10.16
C SER A 124 -11.58 -3.19 11.59
N ASN A 125 -10.73 -3.41 12.59
CA ASN A 125 -11.16 -3.56 13.98
C ASN A 125 -10.98 -2.25 14.77
N ASP A 126 -12.03 -1.86 15.48
CA ASP A 126 -12.08 -0.71 16.39
C ASP A 126 -10.97 -0.76 17.45
N PHE A 127 -10.57 -1.95 17.89
CA PHE A 127 -9.44 -2.12 18.82
C PHE A 127 -8.14 -1.57 18.24
N THR A 128 -7.83 -1.88 16.99
CA THR A 128 -6.60 -1.44 16.33
C THR A 128 -6.62 0.05 16.06
N MET A 129 -7.78 0.60 15.66
CA MET A 129 -7.92 2.05 15.50
C MET A 129 -7.73 2.77 16.83
N ASN A 130 -8.30 2.25 17.92
CA ASN A 130 -8.09 2.79 19.25
C ASN A 130 -6.62 2.68 19.69
N LEU A 131 -5.97 1.55 19.39
CA LEU A 131 -4.54 1.34 19.64
C LEU A 131 -3.67 2.36 18.88
N LEU A 132 -3.95 2.60 17.60
CA LEU A 132 -3.21 3.57 16.79
C LEU A 132 -3.43 5.00 17.28
N MET A 133 -4.67 5.38 17.59
CA MET A 133 -5.00 6.72 18.09
C MET A 133 -4.39 6.99 19.47
N ASN A 134 -4.20 5.95 20.28
CA ASN A 134 -3.63 6.03 21.62
C ASN A 134 -2.28 5.32 21.74
N GLU A 135 -1.52 5.22 20.65
CA GLU A 135 -0.30 4.40 20.60
C GLU A 135 0.72 4.83 21.66
N LYS A 136 0.87 6.14 21.88
CA LYS A 136 1.86 6.69 22.80
C LYS A 136 1.56 6.34 24.26
N PRO A 137 0.37 6.64 24.82
CA PRO A 137 0.06 6.26 26.19
C PRO A 137 0.01 4.74 26.38
N ILE A 138 -0.44 3.98 25.38
CA ILE A 138 -0.47 2.51 25.45
C ILE A 138 0.95 1.94 25.45
N LEU A 139 1.80 2.33 24.50
CA LEU A 139 3.20 1.87 24.44
C LEU A 139 4.00 2.34 25.65
N ALA A 140 3.74 3.54 26.18
CA ALA A 140 4.34 4.00 27.42
C ALA A 140 3.92 3.10 28.59
N SER A 141 2.63 2.78 28.71
CA SER A 141 2.12 1.89 29.75
C SER A 141 2.64 0.45 29.60
N LEU A 142 2.70 -0.09 28.39
CA LEU A 142 3.30 -1.39 28.11
C LEU A 142 4.82 -1.40 28.35
N GLY A 143 5.50 -0.28 28.11
CA GLY A 143 6.91 -0.10 28.43
C GLY A 143 7.21 -0.06 29.93
N THR A 144 6.21 0.21 30.78
CA THR A 144 6.33 0.05 32.24
C THR A 144 6.14 -1.39 32.71
N LEU A 145 5.66 -2.29 31.84
CA LEU A 145 5.59 -3.71 32.16
C LEU A 145 6.99 -4.30 32.08
N ASP A 146 7.48 -4.78 33.22
CA ASP A 146 8.69 -5.59 33.24
C ASP A 146 8.37 -6.96 32.63
N LEU A 147 8.81 -7.17 31.38
CA LEU A 147 8.58 -8.42 30.66
C LEU A 147 9.38 -9.60 31.26
N SER A 148 10.35 -9.36 32.13
CA SER A 148 11.04 -10.44 32.86
C SER A 148 10.11 -11.18 33.83
N VAL A 149 9.04 -10.53 34.29
CA VAL A 149 7.99 -11.13 35.13
C VAL A 149 6.73 -11.50 34.35
N ALA A 150 6.78 -11.49 33.01
CA ALA A 150 5.68 -11.92 32.14
C ALA A 150 5.05 -13.28 32.51
N PRO A 151 5.81 -14.32 32.92
CA PRO A 151 5.24 -15.57 33.38
C PRO A 151 4.28 -15.40 34.58
N HIS A 152 4.51 -14.44 35.47
CA HIS A 152 3.63 -14.18 36.61
C HIS A 152 2.29 -13.57 36.19
N TYR A 153 2.27 -12.64 35.23
CA TYR A 153 1.03 -12.10 34.68
C TYR A 153 0.20 -13.19 33.99
N VAL A 154 0.86 -14.04 33.19
CA VAL A 154 0.21 -15.17 32.51
C VAL A 154 -0.34 -16.18 33.52
N ASN A 155 0.43 -16.51 34.57
CA ASN A 155 -0.02 -17.44 35.61
C ASN A 155 -1.18 -16.87 36.42
N MET A 156 -1.21 -15.57 36.69
CA MET A 156 -2.35 -14.91 37.34
C MET A 156 -3.61 -14.97 36.46
N ILE A 157 -3.50 -14.65 35.17
CA ILE A 157 -4.62 -14.75 34.22
C ILE A 157 -5.14 -16.18 34.14
N LYS A 158 -4.25 -17.17 34.04
CA LYS A 158 -4.61 -18.60 34.06
C LYS A 158 -5.25 -19.04 35.37
N ALA A 159 -4.79 -18.54 36.52
CA ALA A 159 -5.39 -18.85 37.81
C ALA A 159 -6.83 -18.32 37.91
N VAL A 160 -7.06 -17.09 37.43
CA VAL A 160 -8.40 -16.49 37.33
C VAL A 160 -9.27 -17.26 36.34
N GLU A 161 -8.75 -17.58 35.16
CA GLU A 161 -9.44 -18.37 34.15
C GLU A 161 -9.85 -19.75 34.68
N ASN A 162 -8.93 -20.44 35.35
CA ASN A 162 -9.20 -21.74 35.97
C ASN A 162 -10.27 -21.62 37.06
N ALA A 163 -10.23 -20.59 37.90
CA ALA A 163 -11.23 -20.36 38.94
C ALA A 163 -12.62 -20.01 38.38
N ILE A 164 -12.71 -19.45 37.17
CA ILE A 164 -13.98 -19.13 36.50
C ILE A 164 -14.50 -20.33 35.70
N LYS A 165 -13.61 -21.11 35.06
CA LYS A 165 -13.98 -22.23 34.18
C LYS A 165 -14.35 -23.50 34.95
N THR A 166 -13.93 -23.66 36.19
CA THR A 166 -14.26 -24.85 36.96
C THR A 166 -15.59 -24.70 37.70
N ASP A 167 -16.57 -25.54 37.34
CA ASP A 167 -17.77 -25.85 38.16
C ASP A 167 -17.42 -26.49 39.53
N THR A 168 -16.14 -26.53 39.92
CA THR A 168 -15.60 -27.19 41.11
C THR A 168 -15.06 -26.21 42.15
N VAL A 169 -15.47 -24.93 42.11
CA VAL A 169 -15.28 -24.05 43.26
C VAL A 169 -16.14 -24.60 44.41
N THR A 170 -15.53 -25.37 45.31
CA THR A 170 -16.21 -25.90 46.48
C THR A 170 -16.78 -24.74 47.28
N PRO A 171 -18.10 -24.64 47.47
CA PRO A 171 -18.68 -23.53 48.21
C PRO A 171 -18.09 -23.50 49.61
N VAL A 172 -17.62 -22.33 50.04
CA VAL A 172 -17.28 -22.13 51.45
C VAL A 172 -18.57 -22.33 52.24
N GLY A 173 -18.69 -23.46 52.93
CA GLY A 173 -19.91 -23.96 53.58
C GLY A 173 -20.39 -23.12 54.75
N GLY A 174 -20.74 -21.86 54.49
CA GLY A 174 -21.18 -20.86 55.47
C GLY A 174 -20.03 -20.06 56.11
N MET A 175 -20.39 -19.28 57.13
CA MET A 175 -19.50 -18.32 57.81
C MET A 175 -18.27 -18.98 58.44
N MET A 176 -18.43 -20.18 59.01
CA MET A 176 -17.33 -20.97 59.60
C MET A 176 -16.41 -21.56 58.52
N GLY A 177 -16.97 -22.00 57.39
CA GLY A 177 -16.21 -22.48 56.25
C GLY A 177 -15.39 -21.38 55.60
N THR A 178 -15.96 -20.17 55.52
CA THR A 178 -15.26 -18.96 55.06
C THR A 178 -14.11 -18.61 55.99
N LEU A 179 -14.34 -18.63 57.31
CA LEU A 179 -13.28 -18.35 58.29
C LEU A 179 -12.14 -19.38 58.23
N ARG A 180 -12.46 -20.65 57.96
CA ARG A 180 -11.47 -21.72 57.80
C ARG A 180 -10.69 -21.58 56.49
N ALA A 181 -11.35 -21.23 55.40
CA ALA A 181 -10.70 -20.92 54.12
C ALA A 181 -9.77 -19.69 54.25
N MET A 182 -10.16 -18.67 55.01
CA MET A 182 -9.30 -17.51 55.31
C MET A 182 -8.14 -17.81 56.28
N LYS A 183 -8.14 -18.98 56.93
CA LYS A 183 -7.02 -19.46 57.76
C LYS A 183 -6.00 -20.29 56.99
N ASP A 184 -6.32 -20.66 55.75
CA ASP A 184 -5.40 -21.35 54.86
C ASP A 184 -4.24 -20.42 54.46
N GLU A 185 -3.03 -20.95 54.45
CA GLU A 185 -1.81 -20.15 54.25
C GLU A 185 -1.74 -19.55 52.83
N ASP A 186 -2.19 -20.30 51.82
CA ASP A 186 -2.19 -19.85 50.44
C ASP A 186 -3.33 -18.85 50.18
N ALA A 187 -4.50 -19.08 50.80
CA ALA A 187 -5.58 -18.10 50.78
C ALA A 187 -5.19 -16.78 51.46
N GLN A 188 -4.42 -16.81 52.55
CA GLN A 188 -3.91 -15.61 53.22
C GLN A 188 -2.91 -14.85 52.36
N LYS A 189 -1.98 -15.56 51.70
CA LYS A 189 -1.03 -14.94 50.75
C LYS A 189 -1.77 -14.30 49.58
N GLY A 190 -2.77 -14.99 49.02
CA GLY A 190 -3.63 -14.48 47.97
C GLY A 190 -4.41 -13.23 48.40
N LEU A 191 -5.04 -13.26 49.58
CA LEU A 191 -5.73 -12.10 50.15
C LEU A 191 -4.78 -10.93 50.40
N GLY A 192 -3.55 -11.19 50.86
CA GLY A 192 -2.51 -10.17 51.02
C GLY A 192 -2.15 -9.48 49.70
N ILE A 193 -2.05 -10.24 48.61
CA ILE A 193 -1.82 -9.70 47.25
C ILE A 193 -3.04 -8.86 46.82
N VAL A 194 -4.26 -9.37 46.99
CA VAL A 194 -5.50 -8.65 46.66
C VAL A 194 -5.59 -7.33 47.42
N PHE A 195 -5.33 -7.31 48.73
CA PHE A 195 -5.32 -6.08 49.51
C PHE A 195 -4.21 -5.11 49.08
N SER A 196 -3.05 -5.61 48.65
CA SER A 196 -1.96 -4.77 48.15
C SER A 196 -2.32 -4.13 46.80
N ILE A 197 -3.01 -4.87 45.92
CA ILE A 197 -3.55 -4.34 44.66
C ILE A 197 -4.61 -3.27 44.96
N LEU A 198 -5.60 -3.57 45.82
CA LEU A 198 -6.65 -2.62 46.21
C LEU A 198 -6.06 -1.33 46.82
N ARG A 199 -5.02 -1.46 47.64
CA ARG A 199 -4.32 -0.30 48.23
C ARG A 199 -3.60 0.53 47.16
N SER A 200 -2.99 -0.11 46.17
CA SER A 200 -2.29 0.57 45.09
C SER A 200 -3.28 1.28 44.15
N LEU A 201 -4.37 0.61 43.77
CA LEU A 201 -5.46 1.20 42.99
C LEU A 201 -6.07 2.41 43.69
N GLY A 202 -6.29 2.34 45.01
CA GLY A 202 -6.79 3.47 45.80
C GLY A 202 -5.88 4.69 45.79
N LYS A 203 -4.56 4.49 45.78
CA LYS A 203 -3.57 5.58 45.63
C LYS A 203 -3.64 6.19 44.23
N THR A 204 -3.58 5.37 43.18
CA THR A 204 -3.70 5.84 41.79
C THR A 204 -5.02 6.59 41.54
N CYS A 205 -6.14 6.13 42.10
CA CYS A 205 -7.43 6.82 42.00
C CYS A 205 -7.42 8.20 42.70
N SER A 206 -6.70 8.32 43.81
CA SER A 206 -6.57 9.56 44.57
C SER A 206 -5.63 10.56 43.89
N ASP A 207 -4.53 10.06 43.32
CA ASP A 207 -3.44 10.88 42.77
C ASP A 207 -3.68 11.29 41.30
N GLU A 208 -4.32 10.44 40.49
CA GLU A 208 -4.48 10.67 39.04
C GLU A 208 -5.93 10.93 38.59
N PHE A 209 -6.93 10.33 39.26
CA PHE A 209 -8.32 10.35 38.80
C PHE A 209 -9.28 11.15 39.70
N ASN A 210 -8.76 11.74 40.78
CA ASN A 210 -9.52 12.51 41.78
C ASN A 210 -10.83 11.84 42.20
N CYS A 211 -10.74 10.58 42.62
CA CYS A 211 -11.85 9.77 43.11
C CYS A 211 -12.30 10.21 44.51
N SER A 212 -12.63 11.49 44.69
CA SER A 212 -13.27 11.95 45.91
C SER A 212 -14.64 11.28 46.07
N ALA A 213 -14.79 10.50 47.14
CA ALA A 213 -16.09 9.98 47.54
C ALA A 213 -17.05 11.16 47.73
N LYS A 214 -18.11 11.23 46.93
CA LYS A 214 -19.25 12.09 47.26
C LYS A 214 -19.80 11.59 48.59
N LYS A 215 -19.59 12.37 49.65
CA LYS A 215 -20.23 12.18 50.96
C LYS A 215 -21.73 12.41 50.85
#